data_AF-A0A2U1M8R6-F1
#
_entry.id   AF-A0A2U1M8R6-F1
#
_cell.length_a   1.000
_cell.length_b   1.000
_cell.length_c   1.000
_cell.angle_alpha   90.00
_cell.angle_beta   90.00
_cell.angle_gamma   90.00
#
_symmetry.space_group_name_H-M   'P 1'
#
loop_
_entity.id
_entity.type
_entity.pdbx_description
1 polymer ?
#
loop_
_entity_poly.entity_id
_entity_poly.type
_entity_poly.pdbx_seq_one_letter_code
_entity_poly.pdbx_strand_id
1 'polypeptide(L)'
;MVVLCKPSEEFYQCTCKRFESYGLLCRHIFYVIRLSKVKNFPRKYVLRRWSQDSLPPPSVIQAIADSPDIILREIFRSVEYCMNRYANEPELLQKFRDHQVQLMAKADVDVPIPKKTNKRDRIASILGMSQPEEIIVNVPKQVSTKGSRKRIKSSIERSMNPSGKRRKNCRFCKCSMNDRNQAKYNAIRAQVAAKKASDKAGVREMKQKERLAAKKARLAEKNASVLAAKKARTAEKNACVVS
;
A
#
# COMPACT_ATOMS: atom_id res chain seq x y z
N MET A 1 2.35 16.20 -41.34
CA MET A 1 1.86 17.37 -40.58
C MET A 1 2.91 18.47 -40.70
N VAL A 2 2.49 19.71 -40.99
CA VAL A 2 3.41 20.83 -41.28
C VAL A 2 3.37 21.85 -40.14
N VAL A 3 4.55 22.33 -39.77
CA VAL A 3 4.76 23.45 -38.83
C VAL A 3 5.39 24.59 -39.60
N LEU A 4 4.72 25.74 -39.66
CA LEU A 4 5.29 26.99 -40.13
C LEU A 4 6.13 27.58 -39.00
N CYS A 5 7.40 27.86 -39.28
CA CYS A 5 8.37 28.39 -38.33
C CYS A 5 9.00 29.64 -38.92
N LYS A 6 8.91 30.75 -38.20
CA LYS A 6 9.64 31.99 -38.46
C LYS A 6 10.46 32.35 -37.22
N PRO A 7 11.74 31.93 -37.15
CA PRO A 7 12.57 32.10 -35.97
C PRO A 7 12.78 33.57 -35.59
N SER A 8 12.91 34.48 -36.57
CA SER A 8 13.09 35.92 -36.37
C SER A 8 11.88 36.60 -35.72
N GLU A 9 10.67 36.09 -35.96
CA GLU A 9 9.41 36.62 -35.41
C GLU A 9 8.93 35.81 -34.18
N GLU A 10 9.75 34.86 -33.70
CA GLU A 10 9.39 33.85 -32.69
C GLU A 10 8.05 33.15 -32.97
N PHE A 11 7.67 33.01 -34.25
CA PHE A 11 6.34 32.58 -34.65
C PHE A 11 6.33 31.12 -35.11
N TYR A 12 5.45 30.35 -34.48
CA TYR A 12 5.25 28.92 -34.72
C TYR A 12 3.76 28.63 -34.89
N GLN A 13 3.40 28.02 -36.02
CA GLN A 13 2.03 27.60 -36.28
C GLN A 13 1.98 26.17 -36.80
N CYS A 14 1.08 25.36 -36.25
CA CYS A 14 0.90 23.97 -36.66
C CYS A 14 -0.42 23.82 -37.40
N THR A 15 -0.38 23.08 -38.50
CA THR A 15 -1.59 22.62 -39.22
C THR A 15 -2.59 21.85 -38.34
N CYS A 16 -2.14 21.34 -37.19
CA CYS A 16 -2.99 20.69 -36.18
C CYS A 16 -3.83 21.63 -35.31
N LYS A 17 -3.62 22.95 -35.38
CA LYS A 17 -4.41 23.99 -34.70
C LYS A 17 -4.65 23.82 -33.18
N ARG A 18 -3.78 23.07 -32.50
CA ARG A 18 -3.99 22.72 -31.07
C ARG A 18 -3.87 23.93 -30.15
N PHE A 19 -3.06 24.92 -30.51
CA PHE A 19 -2.95 26.15 -29.75
C PHE A 19 -4.22 26.99 -29.89
N GLU A 20 -4.78 27.07 -31.09
CA GLU A 20 -6.03 27.78 -31.38
C GLU A 20 -7.23 27.10 -30.71
N SER A 21 -7.28 25.76 -30.66
CA SER A 21 -8.39 25.03 -30.05
C SER A 21 -8.30 24.89 -28.52
N TYR A 22 -7.10 24.70 -27.95
CA TYR A 22 -6.92 24.37 -26.53
C TYR A 22 -6.05 25.37 -25.76
N GLY A 23 -5.49 26.38 -26.44
CA GLY A 23 -4.54 27.31 -25.82
C GLY A 23 -3.20 26.66 -25.43
N LEU A 24 -2.91 25.46 -25.96
CA LEU A 24 -1.71 24.69 -25.65
C LEU A 24 -0.95 24.33 -26.93
N LEU A 25 0.36 24.57 -26.92
CA LEU A 25 1.22 24.15 -28.03
C LEU A 25 1.18 22.63 -28.19
N CYS A 26 1.19 22.17 -29.44
CA CYS A 26 1.25 20.75 -29.74
C CYS A 26 2.69 20.24 -29.66
N ARG A 27 2.83 18.90 -29.55
CA ARG A 27 4.15 18.23 -29.62
C ARG A 27 4.95 18.60 -30.87
N HIS A 28 4.30 18.92 -31.99
CA HIS A 28 4.96 19.25 -33.24
C HIS A 28 5.67 20.60 -33.18
N ILE A 29 5.04 21.61 -32.57
CA ILE A 29 5.65 22.92 -32.33
C ILE A 29 6.80 22.78 -31.33
N PHE A 30 6.59 22.02 -30.24
CA PHE A 30 7.67 21.77 -29.27
C PHE A 30 8.90 21.12 -29.91
N TYR A 31 8.70 20.19 -30.85
CA TYR A 31 9.79 19.56 -31.57
C TYR A 31 10.58 20.58 -32.41
N VAL A 32 9.89 21.46 -33.13
CA VAL A 32 10.53 22.52 -33.93
C VAL A 32 11.27 23.53 -33.05
N ILE A 33 10.66 24.00 -31.96
CA ILE A 33 11.32 24.90 -30.98
C ILE A 33 12.62 24.29 -30.46
N ARG A 34 12.60 22.98 -30.15
CA ARG A 34 13.78 22.25 -29.69
C ARG A 34 14.88 22.19 -30.76
N LEU A 35 14.52 21.95 -32.02
CA LEU A 35 15.47 21.94 -33.14
C LEU A 35 16.04 23.33 -33.44
N SER A 36 15.22 24.37 -33.29
CA SER A 36 15.62 25.77 -33.49
C SER A 36 16.51 26.34 -32.38
N LYS A 37 16.89 25.54 -31.37
CA LYS A 37 17.78 25.93 -30.24
C LYS A 37 17.36 27.24 -29.56
N VAL A 38 16.05 27.46 -29.46
CA VAL A 38 15.48 28.65 -28.82
C VAL A 38 15.86 28.65 -27.33
N LYS A 39 16.54 29.71 -26.87
CA LYS A 39 16.95 29.85 -25.46
C LYS A 39 15.80 30.27 -24.55
N ASN A 40 14.92 31.15 -25.03
CA ASN A 40 13.80 31.71 -24.28
C ASN A 40 12.48 31.30 -24.94
N PHE A 41 11.59 30.67 -24.17
CA PHE A 41 10.28 30.29 -24.69
C PHE A 41 9.43 31.54 -24.98
N PRO A 42 8.79 31.67 -26.17
CA PRO A 42 8.05 32.88 -26.50
C PRO A 42 6.83 33.07 -25.59
N ARG A 43 6.79 34.20 -24.88
CA ARG A 43 5.75 34.48 -23.86
C ARG A 43 4.34 34.53 -24.46
N LYS A 44 4.19 34.86 -25.74
CA LYS A 44 2.89 34.89 -26.45
C LYS A 44 2.14 33.56 -26.43
N TYR A 45 2.82 32.44 -26.22
CA TYR A 45 2.21 31.11 -26.11
C TYR A 45 1.87 30.71 -24.66
N VAL A 46 2.21 31.55 -23.67
CA VAL A 46 1.88 31.35 -22.25
C VAL A 46 0.63 32.18 -21.94
N LEU A 47 -0.55 31.58 -22.13
CA LEU A 47 -1.81 32.26 -21.83
C LEU A 47 -1.98 32.46 -20.31
N ARG A 48 -2.69 33.52 -19.91
CA ARG A 48 -2.97 33.84 -18.50
C ARG A 48 -3.56 32.66 -17.73
N ARG A 49 -4.43 31.85 -18.37
CA ARG A 49 -5.00 30.62 -17.78
C ARG A 49 -3.94 29.65 -17.26
N TRP A 50 -2.76 29.63 -17.89
CA TRP A 50 -1.64 28.75 -17.57
C TRP A 50 -0.53 29.46 -16.79
N SER A 51 -0.70 30.75 -16.47
CA SER A 51 0.23 31.46 -15.58
C SER A 51 -0.12 31.24 -14.12
N GLN A 52 0.90 31.30 -13.26
CA GLN A 52 0.76 31.23 -11.79
C GLN A 52 -0.18 32.33 -11.25
N ASP A 53 -0.25 33.47 -11.93
CA ASP A 53 -1.11 34.61 -11.59
C ASP A 53 -2.54 34.47 -12.16
N SER A 54 -2.97 33.25 -12.50
CA SER A 54 -4.36 32.93 -12.85
C SER A 54 -5.26 32.91 -11.61
N LEU A 55 -5.23 33.98 -10.81
CA LEU A 55 -6.21 34.13 -9.75
C LEU A 55 -7.59 34.35 -10.39
N PRO A 56 -8.62 33.61 -9.98
CA PRO A 56 -9.98 33.90 -10.41
C PRO A 56 -10.40 35.30 -9.90
N PRO A 57 -11.49 35.88 -10.43
CA PRO A 57 -11.97 37.19 -9.98
C PRO A 57 -12.11 37.29 -8.46
N PRO A 58 -11.90 38.46 -7.84
CA PRO A 58 -11.95 38.64 -6.39
C PRO A 58 -13.19 38.09 -5.69
N SER A 59 -14.34 38.10 -6.37
CA SER A 59 -15.61 37.51 -5.90
C SER A 59 -15.55 36.00 -5.69
N VAL A 60 -14.72 35.28 -6.45
CA VAL A 60 -14.49 33.85 -6.28
C VAL A 60 -13.47 33.62 -5.17
N ILE A 61 -12.44 34.46 -5.05
CA ILE A 61 -11.38 34.34 -4.03
C ILE A 61 -11.96 34.34 -2.61
N GLN A 62 -12.95 35.18 -2.32
CA GLN A 62 -13.59 35.27 -0.99
C GLN A 62 -14.35 33.99 -0.60
N ALA A 63 -14.88 33.23 -1.57
CA ALA A 63 -15.53 31.94 -1.34
C ALA A 63 -14.55 30.75 -1.29
N ILE A 64 -13.31 30.93 -1.78
CA ILE A 64 -12.29 29.87 -1.84
C ILE A 64 -11.42 29.85 -0.57
N ALA A 65 -11.28 30.96 0.16
CA ALA A 65 -10.43 31.04 1.36
C ALA A 65 -10.77 29.97 2.43
N ASP A 66 -12.04 29.60 2.57
CA ASP A 66 -12.52 28.54 3.48
C ASP A 66 -12.83 27.21 2.75
N SER A 67 -12.45 27.08 1.47
CA SER A 67 -12.61 25.83 0.74
C SER A 67 -11.68 24.76 1.32
N PRO A 68 -12.18 23.54 1.61
CA PRO A 68 -11.36 22.41 2.05
C PRO A 68 -10.12 22.19 1.18
N ASP A 69 -10.21 22.49 -0.12
CA ASP A 69 -9.11 22.32 -1.08
C ASP A 69 -7.92 23.25 -0.80
N ILE A 70 -8.15 24.49 -0.34
CA ILE A 70 -7.06 25.40 0.05
C ILE A 70 -6.39 24.91 1.32
N ILE A 71 -7.19 24.55 2.33
CA ILE A 71 -6.70 24.03 3.62
C ILE A 71 -5.83 22.80 3.37
N LEU A 72 -6.32 21.85 2.56
CA LEU A 72 -5.56 20.65 2.18
C LEU A 72 -4.23 21.00 1.49
N ARG A 73 -4.25 21.92 0.53
CA ARG A 73 -3.04 22.34 -0.19
C ARG A 73 -1.99 22.98 0.74
N GLU A 74 -2.42 23.79 1.70
CA GLU A 74 -1.53 24.40 2.69
C GLU A 74 -0.94 23.36 3.64
N ILE A 75 -1.74 22.40 4.09
CA ILE A 75 -1.27 21.25 4.88
C ILE A 75 -0.19 20.50 4.10
N PHE A 76 -0.45 20.11 2.85
CA PHE A 76 0.54 19.39 2.03
C PHE A 76 1.83 20.18 1.86
N ARG A 77 1.74 21.48 1.54
CA ARG A 77 2.91 22.35 1.40
C ARG A 77 3.72 22.43 2.70
N SER A 78 3.05 22.53 3.85
CA SER A 78 3.72 22.61 5.15
C SER A 78 4.48 21.33 5.49
N VAL A 79 3.86 20.16 5.24
CA VAL A 79 4.46 18.86 5.48
C VAL A 79 5.65 18.64 4.53
N GLU A 80 5.50 18.97 3.25
CA GLU A 80 6.57 18.91 2.26
C GLU A 80 7.75 19.80 2.65
N TYR A 81 7.49 21.05 3.08
CA TYR A 81 8.52 21.96 3.56
C TYR A 81 9.31 21.36 4.74
N CYS A 82 8.61 20.81 5.75
CA CYS A 82 9.25 20.16 6.88
C CYS A 82 10.11 18.96 6.44
N MET A 83 9.59 18.08 5.57
CA MET A 83 10.34 16.93 5.07
C MET A 83 11.61 17.36 4.33
N ASN A 84 11.52 18.35 3.45
CA ASN A 84 12.66 18.87 2.69
C ASN A 84 13.69 19.52 3.62
N ARG A 85 13.25 20.25 4.65
CA ARG A 85 14.14 20.92 5.60
C ARG A 85 14.91 19.93 6.49
N TYR A 86 14.30 18.78 6.79
CA TYR A 86 14.87 17.71 7.62
C TYR A 86 15.49 16.57 6.81
N ALA A 87 15.55 16.66 5.48
CA ALA A 87 15.94 15.55 4.61
C ALA A 87 17.31 14.92 4.94
N ASN A 88 18.25 15.72 5.47
CA ASN A 88 19.60 15.27 5.81
C ASN A 88 19.81 15.03 7.32
N GLU A 89 18.77 15.24 8.14
CA GLU A 89 18.83 15.14 9.60
C GLU A 89 17.89 14.01 10.08
N PRO A 90 18.37 12.75 10.10
CA PRO A 90 17.50 11.58 10.27
C PRO A 90 16.79 11.56 11.63
N GLU A 91 17.41 12.07 12.69
CA GLU A 91 16.80 12.15 14.01
C GLU A 91 15.63 13.14 14.06
N LEU A 92 15.75 14.27 13.37
CA LEU A 92 14.67 15.27 13.27
C LEU A 92 13.53 14.75 12.39
N LEU A 93 13.87 14.04 11.31
CA LEU A 93 12.88 13.41 10.45
C LEU A 93 12.10 12.31 11.19
N GLN A 94 12.78 11.52 12.03
CA GLN A 94 12.15 10.53 12.89
C GLN A 94 11.20 11.18 13.90
N LYS A 95 11.63 12.25 14.58
CA LYS A 95 10.76 13.03 15.48
C LYS A 95 9.55 13.58 14.73
N PHE A 96 9.73 14.18 13.56
CA PHE A 96 8.61 14.71 12.76
C PHE A 96 7.60 13.61 12.41
N ARG A 97 8.09 12.45 11.97
CA ARG A 97 7.26 11.27 11.68
C ARG A 97 6.48 10.79 12.89
N ASP A 98 7.08 10.77 14.07
CA ASP A 98 6.38 10.36 15.29
C ASP A 98 5.29 11.38 15.70
N HIS A 99 5.50 12.68 15.47
CA HIS A 99 4.44 13.69 15.62
C HIS A 99 3.30 13.47 14.62
N GLN A 100 3.60 13.16 13.35
CA GLN A 100 2.57 12.85 12.35
C GLN A 100 1.74 11.64 12.76
N VAL A 101 2.37 10.58 13.29
CA VAL A 101 1.65 9.39 13.79
C VAL A 101 0.72 9.75 14.95
N GLN A 102 1.12 10.65 15.85
CA GLN A 102 0.25 11.12 16.93
C GLN A 102 -0.96 11.90 16.40
N LEU A 103 -0.78 12.74 15.37
CA LEU A 103 -1.89 13.44 14.71
C LEU A 103 -2.84 12.46 14.02
N MET A 104 -2.32 11.43 13.35
CA MET A 104 -3.12 10.37 12.74
C MET A 104 -3.97 9.64 13.78
N ALA A 105 -3.37 9.28 14.92
CA ALA A 105 -4.08 8.60 16.01
C ALA A 105 -5.22 9.45 16.59
N LYS A 106 -5.04 10.78 16.68
CA LYS A 106 -6.11 11.71 17.08
C LYS A 106 -7.23 11.74 16.04
N ALA A 107 -6.89 11.85 14.76
CA ALA A 107 -7.87 11.85 13.68
C ALA A 107 -8.71 10.56 13.63
N ASP A 108 -8.09 9.41 13.91
CA ASP A 108 -8.80 8.12 13.99
C ASP A 108 -9.81 8.07 15.16
N VAL A 109 -9.58 8.84 16.23
CA VAL A 109 -10.51 8.97 17.36
C VAL A 109 -11.63 9.96 17.01
N ASP A 110 -11.29 11.10 16.41
CA ASP A 110 -12.25 12.14 16.04
C ASP A 110 -13.21 11.68 14.93
N VAL A 111 -12.70 10.90 13.98
CA VAL A 111 -13.47 10.30 12.88
C VAL A 111 -13.23 8.79 12.86
N PRO A 112 -13.97 8.02 13.67
CA PRO A 112 -13.78 6.58 13.75
C PRO A 112 -13.95 5.90 12.40
N ILE A 113 -12.89 5.22 11.94
CA ILE A 113 -12.96 4.42 10.72
C ILE A 113 -13.93 3.26 10.96
N PRO A 114 -15.04 3.15 10.22
CA PRO A 114 -16.00 2.08 10.44
C PRO A 114 -15.35 0.73 10.18
N LYS A 115 -15.46 -0.18 11.17
CA LYS A 115 -14.97 -1.55 11.04
C LYS A 115 -15.60 -2.19 9.81
N LYS A 116 -14.81 -2.93 9.02
CA LYS A 116 -15.34 -3.75 7.92
C LYS A 116 -16.24 -4.84 8.52
N THR A 117 -17.53 -4.55 8.61
CA THR A 117 -18.57 -5.53 8.91
C THR A 117 -18.65 -6.58 7.80
N ASN A 118 -18.93 -7.83 8.18
CA ASN A 118 -19.15 -8.92 7.21
C ASN A 118 -20.32 -8.53 6.29
N LYS A 119 -20.27 -8.93 5.02
CA LYS A 119 -21.38 -8.69 4.06
C LYS A 119 -22.73 -9.12 4.63
N ARG A 120 -22.77 -10.22 5.40
CA ARG A 120 -23.99 -10.72 6.04
C ARG A 120 -24.54 -9.75 7.09
N ASP A 121 -23.67 -9.22 7.96
CA ASP A 121 -24.06 -8.28 9.01
C ASP A 121 -24.51 -6.94 8.42
N ARG A 122 -23.87 -6.50 7.33
CA ARG A 122 -24.32 -5.31 6.58
C ARG A 122 -25.73 -5.49 6.03
N ILE A 123 -26.01 -6.64 5.43
CA ILE A 123 -27.33 -6.95 4.87
C ILE A 123 -28.37 -7.05 5.99
N ALA A 124 -28.06 -7.73 7.09
CA ALA A 124 -28.93 -7.82 8.27
C ALA A 124 -29.26 -6.44 8.86
N SER A 125 -28.26 -5.56 8.96
CA SER A 125 -28.43 -4.19 9.46
C SER A 125 -29.27 -3.32 8.53
N ILE A 126 -29.15 -3.47 7.21
CA ILE A 126 -29.96 -2.73 6.22
C ILE A 126 -31.41 -3.21 6.24
N LEU A 127 -31.62 -4.52 6.39
CA LEU A 127 -32.95 -5.13 6.34
C LEU A 127 -33.66 -5.18 7.70
N GLY A 128 -32.97 -4.83 8.79
CA GLY A 128 -33.53 -4.86 10.15
C GLY A 128 -33.86 -6.26 10.66
N MET A 129 -33.25 -7.31 10.09
CA MET A 129 -33.55 -8.70 10.42
C MET A 129 -32.33 -9.36 11.09
N SER A 130 -32.50 -9.84 12.32
CA SER A 130 -31.55 -10.81 12.89
C SER A 130 -31.78 -12.17 12.20
N GLN A 131 -30.71 -12.77 11.68
CA GLN A 131 -30.82 -14.10 11.10
C GLN A 131 -31.04 -15.13 12.21
N PRO A 132 -31.96 -16.10 12.02
CA PRO A 132 -32.10 -17.22 12.95
C PRO A 132 -30.83 -18.09 12.93
N GLU A 133 -30.44 -18.58 14.11
CA GLU A 133 -29.20 -19.36 14.33
C GLU A 133 -29.21 -20.71 13.60
N GLU A 134 -30.41 -21.20 13.25
CA GLU A 134 -30.61 -22.44 12.51
C GLU A 134 -31.60 -22.23 11.36
N ILE A 135 -31.15 -22.46 10.12
CA ILE A 135 -32.00 -22.41 8.92
C ILE A 135 -32.34 -23.87 8.56
N ILE A 136 -33.53 -24.32 8.97
CA ILE A 136 -34.06 -25.62 8.55
C ILE A 136 -34.55 -25.48 7.11
N VAL A 137 -33.67 -25.75 6.14
CA VAL A 137 -34.04 -25.79 4.72
C VAL A 137 -34.72 -27.12 4.45
N ASN A 138 -36.06 -27.14 4.47
CA ASN A 138 -36.81 -28.28 3.97
C ASN A 138 -36.64 -28.39 2.45
N VAL A 139 -35.75 -29.27 2.02
CA VAL A 139 -35.53 -29.54 0.60
C VAL A 139 -36.81 -30.19 0.05
N PRO A 140 -37.50 -29.58 -0.94
CA PRO A 140 -38.67 -30.18 -1.53
C PRO A 140 -38.30 -31.53 -2.16
N LYS A 141 -39.18 -32.54 -1.99
CA LYS A 141 -39.01 -33.87 -2.60
C LYS A 141 -38.75 -33.70 -4.09
N GLN A 142 -37.63 -34.27 -4.57
CA GLN A 142 -37.32 -34.23 -6.00
C GLN A 142 -38.39 -35.02 -6.77
N VAL A 143 -39.22 -34.31 -7.53
CA VAL A 143 -40.18 -34.93 -8.46
C VAL A 143 -39.51 -35.03 -9.84
N SER A 144 -39.32 -36.25 -10.32
CA SER A 144 -38.79 -36.54 -11.65
C SER A 144 -39.87 -36.29 -12.71
N THR A 145 -39.90 -35.08 -13.27
CA THR A 145 -40.66 -34.81 -14.50
C THR A 145 -39.79 -35.21 -15.71
N LYS A 146 -40.26 -36.25 -16.41
CA LYS A 146 -39.92 -36.79 -17.74
C LYS A 146 -38.63 -36.28 -18.42
N GLY A 147 -37.70 -37.21 -18.70
CA GLY A 147 -36.48 -37.00 -19.49
C GLY A 147 -35.21 -37.19 -18.66
N SER A 148 -34.21 -37.89 -19.22
CA SER A 148 -32.88 -38.04 -18.62
C SER A 148 -32.19 -36.68 -18.54
N ARG A 149 -32.46 -35.95 -17.46
CA ARG A 149 -31.92 -34.62 -17.14
C ARG A 149 -30.48 -34.75 -16.62
N LYS A 150 -29.59 -35.41 -17.36
CA LYS A 150 -28.16 -35.30 -17.05
C LYS A 150 -27.74 -33.86 -17.32
N ARG A 151 -27.72 -33.05 -16.26
CA ARG A 151 -27.23 -31.67 -16.25
C ARG A 151 -25.91 -31.61 -17.00
N ILE A 152 -25.84 -30.74 -18.02
CA ILE A 152 -24.60 -30.45 -18.72
C ILE A 152 -23.63 -29.84 -17.70
N LYS A 153 -22.58 -30.59 -17.35
CA LYS A 153 -21.59 -30.14 -16.36
C LYS A 153 -20.80 -28.94 -16.89
N SER A 154 -20.50 -27.99 -16.02
CA SER A 154 -19.63 -26.84 -16.35
C SER A 154 -18.18 -27.30 -16.59
N SER A 155 -17.36 -26.44 -17.22
CA SER A 155 -15.93 -26.75 -17.47
C SER A 155 -15.18 -27.09 -16.18
N ILE A 156 -15.51 -26.37 -15.09
CA ILE A 156 -14.95 -26.59 -13.76
C ILE A 156 -15.40 -27.95 -13.20
N GLU A 157 -16.70 -28.25 -13.21
CA GLU A 157 -17.22 -29.54 -12.73
C GLU A 157 -16.66 -30.74 -13.51
N ARG A 158 -16.35 -30.57 -14.81
CA ARG A 158 -15.68 -31.60 -15.64
C ARG A 158 -14.22 -31.82 -15.24
N SER A 159 -13.53 -30.78 -14.79
CA SER A 159 -12.13 -30.88 -14.33
C SER A 159 -11.99 -31.53 -12.95
N MET A 160 -13.00 -31.38 -12.08
CA MET A 160 -12.99 -31.88 -10.70
C MET A 160 -13.25 -33.40 -10.59
N ASN A 161 -13.86 -34.03 -11.60
CA ASN A 161 -14.08 -35.49 -11.67
C ASN A 161 -13.30 -36.11 -12.85
N PRO A 162 -11.97 -36.27 -12.75
CA PRO A 162 -11.16 -36.85 -13.82
C PRO A 162 -11.35 -38.37 -14.00
N SER A 163 -12.06 -39.03 -13.08
CA SER A 163 -12.28 -40.48 -13.01
C SER A 163 -13.05 -41.08 -14.20
N GLY A 164 -13.71 -40.25 -15.03
CA GLY A 164 -14.48 -40.72 -16.20
C GLY A 164 -13.69 -40.81 -17.51
N LYS A 165 -12.43 -40.38 -17.57
CA LYS A 165 -11.62 -40.47 -18.80
C LYS A 165 -10.56 -41.55 -18.62
N ARG A 166 -10.65 -42.66 -19.38
CA ARG A 166 -9.50 -43.56 -19.58
C ARG A 166 -8.34 -42.72 -20.11
N ARG A 167 -7.34 -42.48 -19.27
CA ARG A 167 -6.15 -41.70 -19.66
C ARG A 167 -5.43 -42.51 -20.73
N LYS A 168 -5.18 -41.92 -21.91
CA LYS A 168 -4.40 -42.58 -22.95
C LYS A 168 -2.94 -42.56 -22.52
N ASN A 169 -2.43 -43.69 -22.08
CA ASN A 169 -1.01 -43.90 -21.85
C ASN A 169 -0.28 -43.81 -23.21
N CYS A 170 0.95 -43.29 -23.21
CA CYS A 170 1.79 -43.32 -24.41
C CYS A 170 1.95 -44.76 -24.90
N ARG A 171 1.68 -45.02 -26.18
CA ARG A 171 1.67 -46.39 -26.75
C ARG A 171 3.02 -47.09 -26.65
N PHE A 172 4.11 -46.32 -26.56
CA PHE A 172 5.48 -46.84 -26.53
C PHE A 172 6.01 -47.04 -25.11
N CYS A 173 5.80 -46.09 -24.19
CA CYS A 173 6.38 -46.15 -22.84
C CYS A 173 5.36 -46.40 -21.70
N LYS A 174 4.06 -46.46 -22.00
CA LYS A 174 2.95 -46.68 -21.05
C LYS A 174 2.86 -45.72 -19.85
N CYS A 175 3.72 -44.72 -19.70
CA CYS A 175 3.61 -43.71 -18.64
C CYS A 175 2.66 -42.56 -19.00
N SER A 176 2.05 -41.93 -17.99
CA SER A 176 1.27 -40.69 -18.16
C SER A 176 2.24 -39.51 -18.31
N MET A 177 2.12 -38.70 -19.37
CA MET A 177 3.12 -37.66 -19.70
C MET A 177 3.23 -36.51 -18.68
N ASN A 178 2.52 -36.52 -17.56
CA ASN A 178 2.53 -35.41 -16.59
C ASN A 178 3.11 -35.73 -15.19
N ASP A 179 3.50 -36.97 -14.89
CA ASP A 179 3.98 -37.30 -13.53
C ASP A 179 5.31 -36.60 -13.21
N ARG A 180 6.20 -36.45 -14.20
CA ARG A 180 7.53 -35.82 -14.01
C ARG A 180 7.44 -34.29 -13.82
N ASN A 181 6.49 -33.62 -14.47
CA ASN A 181 6.30 -32.17 -14.35
C ASN A 181 5.51 -31.79 -13.08
N GLN A 182 4.52 -32.61 -12.70
CA GLN A 182 3.80 -32.43 -11.44
C GLN A 182 4.72 -32.67 -10.23
N ALA A 183 5.58 -33.70 -10.29
CA ALA A 183 6.58 -33.95 -9.26
C ALA A 183 7.58 -32.79 -9.11
N LYS A 184 8.05 -32.21 -10.22
CA LYS A 184 8.92 -31.02 -10.20
C LYS A 184 8.23 -29.82 -9.56
N TYR A 185 6.98 -29.55 -9.90
CA TYR A 185 6.22 -28.45 -9.31
C TYR A 185 6.01 -28.64 -7.80
N ASN A 186 5.65 -29.85 -7.38
CA ASN A 186 5.47 -30.18 -5.97
C ASN A 186 6.79 -30.09 -5.18
N ALA A 187 7.92 -30.50 -5.77
CA ALA A 187 9.24 -30.38 -5.15
C ALA A 187 9.65 -28.92 -4.95
N ILE A 188 9.45 -28.05 -5.95
CA ILE A 188 9.73 -26.61 -5.84
C ILE A 188 8.86 -25.98 -4.74
N ARG A 189 7.57 -26.36 -4.67
CA ARG A 189 6.66 -25.87 -3.64
C ARG A 189 7.10 -26.28 -2.23
N ALA A 190 7.58 -27.52 -2.06
CA ALA A 190 8.09 -28.02 -0.79
C ALA A 190 9.37 -27.29 -0.35
N GLN A 191 10.30 -27.02 -1.29
CA GLN A 191 11.51 -26.26 -1.02
C GLN A 191 11.21 -24.83 -0.56
N VAL A 192 10.25 -24.15 -1.21
CA VAL A 192 9.83 -22.80 -0.81
C VAL A 192 9.18 -22.80 0.58
N ALA A 193 8.38 -23.81 0.90
CA ALA A 193 7.78 -23.96 2.22
C ALA A 193 8.84 -24.19 3.31
N ALA A 194 9.84 -25.05 3.04
CA ALA A 194 10.94 -25.32 3.96
C ALA A 194 11.80 -24.07 4.23
N LYS A 195 12.12 -23.29 3.19
CA LYS A 195 12.86 -22.03 3.35
C LYS A 195 12.09 -21.03 4.23
N LYS A 196 10.79 -20.84 3.99
CA LYS A 196 9.94 -19.98 4.82
C LYS A 196 9.86 -20.43 6.28
N ALA A 197 9.82 -21.74 6.52
CA ALA A 197 9.83 -22.28 7.88
C ALA A 197 11.16 -22.00 8.60
N SER A 198 12.29 -22.17 7.89
CA SER A 198 13.63 -21.86 8.40
C SER A 198 13.80 -20.38 8.72
N ASP A 199 13.38 -19.48 7.83
CA ASP A 199 13.46 -18.04 8.04
C ASP A 199 12.62 -17.62 9.27
N LYS A 200 11.41 -18.20 9.41
CA LYS A 200 10.54 -17.97 10.57
C LYS A 200 11.13 -18.50 11.88
N ALA A 201 11.84 -19.64 11.84
CA ALA A 201 12.55 -20.18 12.99
C ALA A 201 13.71 -19.28 13.40
N GLY A 202 14.51 -18.78 12.45
CA GLY A 202 15.61 -17.84 12.71
C GLY A 202 15.14 -16.54 13.37
N VAL A 203 14.01 -15.98 12.93
CA VAL A 203 13.41 -14.79 13.56
C VAL A 203 12.96 -15.08 15.00
N ARG A 204 12.42 -16.28 15.28
CA ARG A 204 12.01 -16.67 16.63
C ARG A 204 13.22 -16.84 17.55
N GLU A 205 14.28 -17.47 17.07
CA GLU A 205 15.52 -17.68 17.82
C GLU A 205 16.20 -16.34 18.15
N MET A 206 16.26 -15.41 17.19
CA MET A 206 16.80 -14.06 17.40
C MET A 206 16.04 -13.32 18.51
N LYS A 207 14.69 -13.31 18.45
CA LYS A 207 13.84 -12.72 19.50
C LYS A 207 14.03 -13.40 20.86
N GLN A 208 14.27 -14.70 20.89
CA GLN A 208 14.52 -15.42 22.14
C GLN A 208 15.88 -15.06 22.74
N LYS A 209 16.93 -14.94 21.93
CA LYS A 209 18.26 -14.48 22.36
C LYS A 209 18.21 -13.06 22.91
N GLU A 210 17.49 -12.15 22.24
CA GLU A 210 17.29 -10.77 22.71
C GLU A 210 16.57 -10.71 24.06
N ARG A 211 15.50 -11.50 24.24
CA ARG A 211 14.80 -11.61 25.54
C ARG A 211 15.69 -12.16 26.65
N LEU A 212 16.54 -13.14 26.34
CA LEU A 212 17.50 -13.69 27.30
C LEU A 212 18.59 -12.67 27.67
N ALA A 213 19.08 -11.90 26.69
CA ALA A 213 20.03 -10.82 26.94
C ALA A 213 19.43 -9.73 27.85
N ALA A 214 18.20 -9.31 27.58
CA ALA A 214 17.48 -8.34 28.43
C ALA A 214 17.27 -8.86 29.86
N LYS A 215 16.94 -10.16 30.03
CA LYS A 215 16.84 -10.77 31.37
C LYS A 215 18.18 -10.77 32.12
N LYS A 216 19.28 -11.09 31.42
CA LYS A 216 20.63 -11.07 32.01
C LYS A 216 21.05 -9.67 32.44
N ALA A 217 20.77 -8.64 31.63
CA ALA A 217 21.04 -7.24 31.98
C ALA A 217 20.29 -6.82 33.26
N ARG A 218 18.98 -7.10 33.35
CA ARG A 218 18.19 -6.81 34.56
C ARG A 218 18.70 -7.53 35.81
N LEU A 219 19.19 -8.76 35.66
CA LEU A 219 19.78 -9.50 36.78
C LEU A 219 21.11 -8.87 37.22
N ALA A 220 21.94 -8.42 36.27
CA ALA A 220 23.19 -7.73 36.56
C ALA A 220 22.95 -6.40 37.31
N GLU A 221 21.96 -5.62 36.89
CA GLU A 221 21.56 -4.38 37.58
C GLU A 221 21.10 -4.65 39.02
N LYS A 222 20.25 -5.66 39.23
CA LYS A 222 19.82 -6.09 40.57
C LYS A 222 21.00 -6.52 41.43
N ASN A 223 21.91 -7.33 40.88
CA ASN A 223 23.10 -7.80 41.59
C ASN A 223 24.03 -6.63 41.96
N ALA A 224 24.21 -5.65 41.08
CA ALA A 224 24.99 -4.45 41.34
C ALA A 224 24.37 -3.61 42.47
N SER A 225 23.05 -3.43 42.47
CA SER A 225 22.32 -2.75 43.54
C SER A 225 22.47 -3.45 44.90
N VAL A 226 22.33 -4.77 44.94
CA VAL A 226 22.54 -5.57 46.16
C VAL A 226 23.97 -5.46 46.67
N LEU A 227 24.96 -5.50 45.77
CA LEU A 227 26.37 -5.36 46.13
C LEU A 227 26.67 -3.96 46.70
N ALA A 228 26.11 -2.91 46.09
CA ALA A 228 26.22 -1.54 46.58
C ALA A 228 25.60 -1.39 47.98
N ALA A 229 24.41 -1.94 48.20
CA ALA A 229 23.75 -1.94 49.51
C ALA A 229 24.58 -2.71 50.57
N LYS A 230 25.19 -3.84 50.19
CA LYS A 230 26.06 -4.61 51.09
C LYS A 230 27.32 -3.82 51.46
N LYS A 231 27.96 -3.15 50.49
CA LYS A 231 29.13 -2.29 50.71
C LYS A 231 28.80 -1.11 51.64
N ALA A 232 27.65 -0.46 51.45
CA ALA A 232 27.20 0.62 52.32
C ALA A 232 27.02 0.14 53.77
N ARG A 233 26.36 -1.01 53.98
CA ARG A 233 26.20 -1.61 55.32
C ARG A 233 27.51 -2.01 55.98
N THR A 234 28.50 -2.49 55.22
CA THR A 234 29.83 -2.80 55.78
C THR A 234 30.62 -1.54 56.12
N ALA A 235 30.49 -0.47 55.34
CA ALA A 235 31.13 0.81 55.64
C ALA A 235 30.55 1.43 56.93
N GLU A 236 29.23 1.38 57.10
CA GLU A 236 28.55 1.85 58.31
C GLU A 236 28.96 1.06 59.56
N LYS A 237 29.08 -0.27 59.46
CA LYS A 237 29.58 -1.12 60.55
C LYS A 237 31.03 -0.82 60.90
N ASN A 238 31.89 -0.61 59.89
CA ASN A 238 33.30 -0.29 60.13
C ASN A 238 33.46 1.09 60.77
N ALA A 239 32.63 2.08 60.40
CA ALA A 239 32.64 3.40 61.03
C ALA A 239 32.27 3.34 62.52
N CYS A 240 31.34 2.43 62.89
CA CYS A 240 30.91 2.26 64.27
C CYS A 240 31.91 1.52 65.17
N VAL A 241 32.91 0.83 64.61
CA VAL A 241 33.93 0.07 65.35
C VAL A 241 35.20 0.92 65.61
N VAL A 242 35.36 2.05 64.92
CA VAL A 242 36.53 2.95 65.03
C VAL A 242 36.23 4.19 65.90
N SER A 243 35.05 4.25 66.53
CA SER A 243 34.67 5.25 67.56
C SER A 243 34.61 4.60 68.93
#